data_AF-A0A7V4H1Z2-F1
#
_entry.id   AF-A0A7V4H1Z2-F1
#
_cell.length_a   1.000
_cell.length_b   1.000
_cell.length_c   1.000
_cell.angle_alpha   90.00
_cell.angle_beta   90.00
_cell.angle_gamma   90.00
#
_symmetry.space_group_name_H-M   'P 1'
#
loop_
_entity.id
_entity.type
_entity.pdbx_description
1 polymer ?
#
loop_
_entity_poly.entity_id
_entity_poly.type
_entity_poly.pdbx_seq_one_letter_code
_entity_poly.pdbx_strand_id
1 'polypeptide(L)'
;MTFPALSPAGAPWPRMVRLRQRFPEQPPVDLAGAVERGLRPLAAGLRLGARVAVAVGSRGITGLAELVRATIHTLQAAGAAPFILPAMGSHGGASPEGQSALLAGYGITETALGVPLRAGLEVAEVGKTAAGGPVVCSLEALRADAVVLINRVKPHTDFSGRLGSGLLKMLVVGLGQPAGAAAFHCAAAVHGYETALRAAAAVLLARVPLLAGVAVVEDPRHRPARVEVVAPADFVARDEALCAAARAWLPRLPVDAVDLLVVDRLGKNISGT
;
A
#
# COMPACT_ATOMS: atom_id res chain seq x y z
N MET A 1 49.02 -3.28 4.55
CA MET A 1 48.44 -1.93 4.44
C MET A 1 48.06 -1.48 5.83
N THR A 2 48.85 -0.58 6.41
CA THR A 2 48.62 0.05 7.71
C THR A 2 47.55 1.11 7.52
N PHE A 3 46.40 0.96 8.19
CA PHE A 3 45.44 2.05 8.31
C PHE A 3 46.12 3.18 9.12
N PRO A 4 46.10 4.43 8.66
CA PRO A 4 46.60 5.53 9.47
C PRO A 4 45.77 5.61 10.75
N ALA A 5 46.43 5.93 11.87
CA ALA A 5 45.77 6.13 13.15
C ALA A 5 44.64 7.14 12.97
N LEU A 6 43.40 6.71 13.28
CA LEU A 6 42.26 7.60 13.42
C LEU A 6 42.64 8.70 14.41
N SER A 7 42.46 9.95 13.96
CA SER A 7 42.72 11.25 14.58
C SER A 7 43.27 11.28 16.02
N PRO A 8 44.26 12.15 16.31
CA PRO A 8 44.79 12.28 17.67
C PRO A 8 43.66 12.61 18.64
N ALA A 9 43.64 11.89 19.77
CA ALA A 9 42.77 12.23 20.89
C ALA A 9 42.94 13.72 21.21
N GLY A 10 41.89 14.51 20.98
CA GLY A 10 41.92 15.98 21.17
C GLY A 10 41.70 16.83 19.92
N ALA A 11 41.54 16.24 18.73
CA ALA A 11 41.08 17.01 17.56
C ALA A 11 39.65 17.54 17.81
N PRO A 12 39.38 18.85 17.67
CA PRO A 12 38.05 19.39 17.86
C PRO A 12 37.10 18.84 16.81
N TRP A 13 35.89 18.46 17.23
CA TRP A 13 34.83 18.08 16.30
C TRP A 13 34.59 19.22 15.29
N PRO A 14 34.24 18.92 14.03
CA PRO A 14 33.80 19.94 13.11
C PRO A 14 32.62 20.72 13.72
N ARG A 15 32.43 21.97 13.30
CA ARG A 15 31.30 22.77 13.78
C ARG A 15 29.99 22.04 13.51
N MET A 16 29.37 21.53 14.58
CA MET A 16 28.08 20.85 14.51
C MET A 16 26.96 21.89 14.60
N VAL A 17 25.97 21.78 13.72
CA VAL A 17 24.74 22.59 13.77
C VAL A 17 23.55 21.67 13.98
N ARG A 18 22.70 22.00 14.94
CA ARG A 18 21.44 21.30 15.15
C ARG A 18 20.40 21.81 14.16
N LEU A 19 19.97 20.95 13.24
CA LEU A 19 18.87 21.25 12.32
C LEU A 19 17.58 20.57 12.80
N ARG A 20 16.45 21.27 12.70
CA ARG A 20 15.11 20.72 12.93
C ARG A 20 14.24 21.06 11.72
N GLN A 21 13.82 20.03 10.98
CA GLN A 21 12.84 20.20 9.91
C GLN A 21 11.45 20.36 10.53
N ARG A 22 10.71 21.37 10.07
CA ARG A 22 9.32 21.60 10.43
C ARG A 22 8.45 21.27 9.22
N PHE A 23 7.45 20.43 9.43
CA PHE A 23 6.47 20.10 8.41
C PHE A 23 5.13 20.76 8.75
N PRO A 24 4.36 21.23 7.75
CA PRO A 24 3.03 21.77 7.98
C PRO A 24 2.18 20.75 8.73
N GLU A 25 1.46 21.21 9.75
CA GLU A 25 0.45 20.37 10.38
C GLU A 25 -0.71 20.16 9.40
N GLN A 26 -1.18 18.92 9.35
CA GLN A 26 -2.35 18.55 8.57
C GLN A 26 -3.55 18.54 9.52
N PRO A 27 -4.71 19.08 9.11
CA PRO A 27 -5.92 18.96 9.90
C PRO A 27 -6.30 17.48 10.08
N PRO A 28 -6.96 17.11 11.18
CA PRO A 28 -7.50 15.77 11.34
C PRO A 28 -8.43 15.39 10.18
N VAL A 29 -8.32 14.15 9.71
CA VAL A 29 -9.17 13.60 8.66
C VAL A 29 -10.25 12.73 9.31
N ASP A 30 -11.51 13.01 8.98
CA ASP A 30 -12.65 12.12 9.25
C ASP A 30 -12.54 10.88 8.33
N LEU A 31 -11.91 9.81 8.84
CA LEU A 31 -11.61 8.61 8.06
C LEU A 31 -12.89 7.89 7.64
N ALA A 32 -13.78 7.65 8.59
CA ALA A 32 -15.03 6.94 8.35
C ALA A 32 -15.93 7.68 7.35
N GLY A 33 -16.13 8.99 7.55
CA GLY A 33 -16.96 9.77 6.64
C GLY A 33 -16.30 9.99 5.27
N ALA A 34 -14.97 10.05 5.17
CA ALA A 34 -14.29 10.09 3.87
C ALA A 34 -14.53 8.81 3.07
N VAL A 35 -14.44 7.64 3.72
CA VAL A 35 -14.76 6.35 3.11
C VAL A 35 -16.23 6.29 2.71
N GLU A 36 -17.15 6.63 3.61
CA GLU A 36 -18.59 6.56 3.32
C GLU A 36 -18.96 7.47 2.13
N ARG A 37 -18.55 8.74 2.16
CA ARG A 37 -18.88 9.72 1.10
C ARG A 37 -18.39 9.26 -0.27
N GLY A 38 -17.19 8.68 -0.34
CA GLY A 38 -16.59 8.26 -1.59
C GLY A 38 -17.07 6.88 -2.09
N LEU A 39 -17.30 5.94 -1.18
CA LEU A 39 -17.66 4.56 -1.54
C LEU A 39 -19.16 4.38 -1.77
N ARG A 40 -20.02 5.09 -1.03
CA ARG A 40 -21.49 4.99 -1.18
C ARG A 40 -21.98 5.11 -2.63
N PRO A 41 -21.58 6.12 -3.44
CA PRO A 41 -22.05 6.23 -4.82
C PRO A 41 -21.57 5.08 -5.71
N LEU A 42 -20.37 4.54 -5.47
CA LEU A 42 -19.83 3.40 -6.22
C LEU A 42 -20.54 2.10 -5.85
N ALA A 43 -20.87 1.92 -4.57
CA ALA A 43 -21.57 0.75 -4.06
C ALA A 43 -23.06 0.70 -4.42
N ALA A 44 -23.65 1.82 -4.85
CA ALA A 44 -25.09 1.93 -5.14
C ALA A 44 -25.58 0.97 -6.25
N GLY A 45 -24.69 0.56 -7.17
CA GLY A 45 -25.01 -0.38 -8.25
C GLY A 45 -24.82 -1.85 -7.90
N LEU A 46 -24.39 -2.19 -6.68
CA LEU A 46 -24.18 -3.58 -6.28
C LEU A 46 -25.51 -4.32 -6.17
N ARG A 47 -25.51 -5.58 -6.62
CA ARG A 47 -26.62 -6.49 -6.36
C ARG A 47 -26.72 -6.79 -4.86
N LEU A 48 -27.94 -6.98 -4.36
CA LEU A 48 -28.14 -7.48 -3.00
C LEU A 48 -27.40 -8.81 -2.81
N GLY A 49 -26.67 -8.93 -1.70
CA GLY A 49 -25.83 -10.08 -1.40
C GLY A 49 -24.58 -10.22 -2.29
N ALA A 50 -24.16 -9.16 -3.01
CA ALA A 50 -22.88 -9.15 -3.72
C ALA A 50 -21.74 -9.46 -2.75
N ARG A 51 -20.90 -10.45 -3.08
CA ARG A 51 -19.71 -10.78 -2.30
C ARG A 51 -18.62 -9.79 -2.64
N VAL A 52 -18.24 -8.95 -1.68
CA VAL A 52 -17.24 -7.89 -1.92
C VAL A 52 -15.97 -8.17 -1.12
N ALA A 53 -14.85 -8.34 -1.81
CA ALA A 53 -13.56 -8.48 -1.16
C ALA A 53 -13.05 -7.11 -0.70
N VAL A 54 -12.75 -6.97 0.59
CA VAL A 54 -12.05 -5.82 1.15
C VAL A 54 -10.58 -6.20 1.30
N ALA A 55 -9.77 -5.80 0.33
CA ALA A 55 -8.38 -6.18 0.21
C ALA A 55 -7.47 -5.28 1.06
N VAL A 56 -6.83 -5.87 2.08
CA VAL A 56 -6.03 -5.12 3.08
C VAL A 56 -4.58 -5.55 3.07
N GLY A 57 -3.69 -4.56 3.01
CA GLY A 57 -2.25 -4.77 2.87
C GLY A 57 -1.54 -4.91 4.20
N SER A 58 -0.28 -5.32 4.15
CA SER A 58 0.57 -5.53 5.34
C SER A 58 1.09 -4.25 5.99
N ARG A 59 0.53 -3.11 5.64
CA ARG A 59 1.05 -1.80 6.02
C ARG A 59 0.25 -1.26 7.18
N GLY A 60 0.93 -1.02 8.30
CA GLY A 60 0.40 -0.20 9.37
C GLY A 60 0.05 1.18 8.79
N ILE A 61 -1.23 1.49 8.81
CA ILE A 61 -1.79 2.82 8.56
C ILE A 61 -2.42 3.24 9.87
N THR A 62 -2.11 4.42 10.36
CA THR A 62 -2.77 4.94 11.56
C THR A 62 -4.28 5.04 11.28
N GLY A 63 -5.11 4.35 12.07
CA GLY A 63 -6.55 4.25 11.81
C GLY A 63 -6.98 3.19 10.78
N LEU A 64 -6.12 2.21 10.44
CA LEU A 64 -6.46 1.17 9.46
C LEU A 64 -7.75 0.40 9.81
N ALA A 65 -7.91 -0.02 11.06
CA ALA A 65 -9.11 -0.74 11.50
C ALA A 65 -10.40 0.09 11.31
N GLU A 66 -10.31 1.41 11.50
CA GLU A 66 -11.42 2.34 11.28
C GLU A 66 -11.78 2.43 9.79
N LEU A 67 -10.78 2.58 8.91
CA LEU A 67 -10.97 2.60 7.45
C LEU A 67 -11.61 1.30 6.95
N VAL A 68 -11.12 0.15 7.44
CA VAL A 68 -11.65 -1.17 7.07
C VAL A 68 -13.10 -1.31 7.58
N ARG A 69 -13.37 -0.94 8.83
CA ARG A 69 -14.73 -0.98 9.40
C ARG A 69 -15.69 -0.08 8.63
N ALA A 70 -15.30 1.15 8.31
CA ALA A 70 -16.11 2.08 7.54
C ALA A 70 -16.40 1.54 6.13
N THR A 71 -15.41 0.90 5.50
CA THR A 71 -15.57 0.24 4.19
C THR A 71 -16.60 -0.89 4.28
N ILE A 72 -16.47 -1.77 5.28
CA ILE A 72 -17.41 -2.89 5.52
C ILE A 72 -18.83 -2.38 5.77
N HIS A 73 -19.00 -1.41 6.67
CA HIS A 73 -20.30 -0.85 6.99
C HIS A 73 -20.97 -0.19 5.77
N THR A 74 -20.20 0.55 4.96
CA THR A 74 -20.72 1.19 3.75
C THR A 74 -21.21 0.15 2.74
N LEU A 75 -20.47 -0.95 2.58
CA LEU A 75 -20.86 -2.07 1.70
C LEU A 75 -22.09 -2.82 2.24
N GLN A 76 -22.15 -3.08 3.55
CA GLN A 76 -23.32 -3.70 4.19
C GLN A 76 -24.57 -2.84 4.07
N ALA A 77 -24.43 -1.52 4.22
CA ALA A 77 -25.53 -0.56 4.02
C ALA A 77 -26.04 -0.55 2.56
N ALA A 78 -25.18 -0.88 1.60
CA ALA A 78 -25.56 -1.11 0.21
C ALA A 78 -26.13 -2.53 -0.05
N GLY A 79 -26.28 -3.35 0.99
CA GLY A 79 -26.81 -4.71 0.90
C GLY A 79 -25.81 -5.77 0.45
N ALA A 80 -24.51 -5.46 0.39
CA ALA A 80 -23.48 -6.42 0.04
C ALA A 80 -23.09 -7.33 1.22
N ALA A 81 -22.41 -8.44 0.90
CA ALA A 81 -21.80 -9.38 1.84
C ALA A 81 -20.27 -9.26 1.78
N PRO A 82 -19.66 -8.28 2.47
CA PRO A 82 -18.22 -8.08 2.43
C PRO A 82 -17.46 -9.18 3.18
N PHE A 83 -16.21 -9.41 2.79
CA PHE A 83 -15.24 -10.23 3.50
C PHE A 83 -13.85 -9.63 3.40
N ILE A 84 -12.98 -9.91 4.37
CA ILE A 84 -11.60 -9.43 4.40
C ILE A 84 -10.73 -10.36 3.56
N LEU A 85 -9.92 -9.78 2.68
CA LEU A 85 -8.91 -10.49 1.90
C LEU A 85 -7.53 -9.89 2.20
N PRO A 86 -6.61 -10.63 2.83
CA PRO A 86 -5.22 -10.19 2.92
C PRO A 86 -4.62 -10.05 1.52
N ALA A 87 -4.14 -8.85 1.19
CA ALA A 87 -3.54 -8.51 -0.10
C ALA A 87 -2.12 -8.00 0.12
N MET A 88 -1.22 -8.92 0.48
CA MET A 88 0.05 -8.58 1.11
C MET A 88 1.30 -9.05 0.36
N GLY A 89 1.13 -9.73 -0.78
CA GLY A 89 2.24 -10.36 -1.50
C GLY A 89 2.93 -11.41 -0.63
N SER A 90 4.26 -11.32 -0.50
CA SER A 90 5.08 -12.24 0.29
C SER A 90 5.11 -11.97 1.80
N HIS A 91 4.40 -10.95 2.29
CA HIS A 91 4.37 -10.62 3.72
C HIS A 91 3.60 -11.66 4.54
N GLY A 92 3.79 -11.63 5.87
CA GLY A 92 3.18 -12.62 6.77
C GLY A 92 3.74 -14.02 6.54
N GLY A 93 5.01 -14.13 6.13
CA GLY A 93 5.65 -15.42 5.84
C GLY A 93 5.10 -16.13 4.60
N ALA A 94 4.32 -15.44 3.75
CA ALA A 94 3.63 -16.06 2.62
C ALA A 94 2.77 -17.27 3.05
N SER A 95 2.15 -17.20 4.23
CA SER A 95 1.18 -18.19 4.70
C SER A 95 -0.15 -17.54 5.10
N PRO A 96 -1.29 -18.26 4.99
CA PRO A 96 -2.58 -17.77 5.46
C PRO A 96 -2.55 -17.33 6.92
N GLU A 97 -1.89 -18.10 7.79
CA GLU A 97 -1.81 -17.87 9.24
C GLU A 97 -1.00 -16.62 9.54
N GLY A 98 0.15 -16.44 8.89
CA GLY A 98 1.01 -15.30 9.13
C GLY A 98 0.44 -13.99 8.58
N GLN A 99 -0.28 -14.02 7.44
CA GLN A 99 -1.00 -12.85 6.95
C GLN A 99 -2.20 -12.50 7.86
N SER A 100 -2.93 -13.50 8.35
CA SER A 100 -4.03 -13.30 9.30
C SER A 100 -3.54 -12.75 10.63
N ALA A 101 -2.43 -13.27 11.17
CA ALA A 101 -1.83 -12.78 12.41
C ALA A 101 -1.34 -11.32 12.28
N LEU A 102 -0.82 -10.95 11.11
CA LEU A 102 -0.42 -9.58 10.83
C LEU A 102 -1.63 -8.63 10.84
N LEU A 103 -2.74 -9.01 10.19
CA LEU A 103 -3.99 -8.23 10.26
C LEU A 103 -4.56 -8.15 11.67
N ALA A 104 -4.49 -9.25 12.44
CA ALA A 104 -4.92 -9.25 13.83
C ALA A 104 -4.12 -8.24 14.68
N GLY A 105 -2.83 -8.07 14.41
CA GLY A 105 -1.98 -7.03 15.00
C GLY A 105 -2.43 -5.60 14.69
N TYR A 106 -3.26 -5.40 13.66
CA TYR A 106 -3.91 -4.12 13.33
C TYR A 106 -5.36 -4.03 13.82
N GLY A 107 -5.84 -5.00 14.60
CA GLY A 107 -7.23 -5.05 15.07
C GLY A 107 -8.22 -5.51 13.99
N ILE A 108 -7.74 -6.14 12.92
CA ILE A 108 -8.55 -6.62 11.81
C ILE A 108 -8.70 -8.13 11.95
N THR A 109 -9.81 -8.54 12.55
CA THR A 109 -10.18 -9.94 12.77
C THR A 109 -11.65 -10.15 12.45
N GLU A 110 -12.04 -11.40 12.20
CA GLU A 110 -13.45 -11.76 11.97
C GLU A 110 -14.32 -11.31 13.13
N THR A 111 -13.90 -11.59 14.37
CA THR A 111 -14.63 -11.20 15.58
C THR A 111 -14.78 -9.69 15.71
N ALA A 112 -13.72 -8.91 15.43
CA ALA A 112 -13.76 -7.46 15.61
C ALA A 112 -14.61 -6.74 14.55
N LEU A 113 -14.76 -7.33 13.36
CA LEU A 113 -15.40 -6.71 12.21
C LEU A 113 -16.69 -7.39 11.77
N GLY A 114 -17.02 -8.56 12.33
CA GLY A 114 -18.26 -9.29 12.07
C GLY A 114 -18.38 -9.84 10.65
N VAL A 115 -17.27 -10.00 9.93
CA VAL A 115 -17.22 -10.50 8.56
C VAL A 115 -16.13 -11.56 8.39
N PRO A 116 -16.27 -12.49 7.42
CA PRO A 116 -15.27 -13.53 7.22
C PRO A 116 -13.91 -12.97 6.80
N LEU A 117 -12.83 -13.65 7.17
CA LEU A 117 -11.46 -13.39 6.72
C LEU A 117 -10.98 -14.56 5.87
N ARG A 118 -10.64 -14.29 4.61
CA ARG A 118 -10.24 -15.29 3.62
C ARG A 118 -8.78 -15.10 3.23
N ALA A 119 -7.86 -15.77 3.93
CA ALA A 119 -6.42 -15.65 3.74
C ALA A 119 -5.82 -16.62 2.69
N GLY A 120 -6.64 -17.10 1.75
CA GLY A 120 -6.19 -18.02 0.71
C GLY A 120 -5.14 -17.38 -0.21
N LEU A 121 -4.08 -18.13 -0.50
CA LEU A 121 -2.95 -17.67 -1.33
C LEU A 121 -3.01 -18.16 -2.77
N GLU A 122 -4.03 -18.94 -3.11
CA GLU A 122 -4.24 -19.44 -4.47
C GLU A 122 -4.43 -18.29 -5.44
N VAL A 123 -3.81 -18.41 -6.61
CA VAL A 123 -3.88 -17.44 -7.70
C VAL A 123 -4.26 -18.13 -9.01
N ALA A 124 -4.84 -17.36 -9.92
CA ALA A 124 -5.03 -17.76 -11.31
C ALA A 124 -4.32 -16.77 -12.24
N GLU A 125 -3.81 -17.26 -13.38
CA GLU A 125 -3.33 -16.40 -14.46
C GLU A 125 -4.53 -15.69 -15.11
N VAL A 126 -4.47 -14.36 -15.18
CA VAL A 126 -5.51 -13.50 -15.78
C VAL A 126 -5.08 -12.96 -17.14
N GLY A 127 -3.83 -13.19 -17.54
CA GLY A 127 -3.28 -12.79 -18.82
C GLY A 127 -1.77 -12.65 -18.78
N LYS A 128 -1.23 -11.99 -19.81
CA LYS A 128 0.20 -11.71 -19.95
C LYS A 128 0.42 -10.24 -20.26
N THR A 129 1.53 -9.69 -19.81
CA THR A 129 1.99 -8.36 -20.23
C THR A 129 2.40 -8.38 -21.70
N ALA A 130 2.57 -7.21 -22.32
CA ALA A 130 3.07 -7.10 -23.69
C ALA A 130 4.47 -7.73 -23.87
N ALA A 131 5.26 -7.81 -22.80
CA ALA A 131 6.56 -8.49 -22.77
C ALA A 131 6.44 -10.01 -22.56
N GLY A 132 5.23 -10.57 -22.53
CA GLY A 132 4.96 -12.01 -22.38
C GLY A 132 4.99 -12.53 -20.95
N GLY A 133 5.31 -11.69 -19.96
CA GLY A 133 5.34 -12.10 -18.54
C GLY A 133 3.95 -12.39 -17.98
N PRO A 134 3.75 -13.46 -17.18
CA PRO A 134 2.45 -13.83 -16.65
C PRO A 134 1.94 -12.80 -15.64
N VAL A 135 0.63 -12.56 -15.66
CA VAL A 135 -0.07 -11.73 -14.69
C VAL A 135 -1.07 -12.60 -13.96
N VAL A 136 -0.95 -12.69 -12.64
CA VAL A 136 -1.79 -13.53 -11.78
C VAL A 136 -2.55 -12.69 -10.77
N CYS A 137 -3.68 -13.20 -10.29
CA CYS A 137 -4.50 -12.56 -9.27
C CYS A 137 -5.06 -13.61 -8.30
N SER A 138 -5.30 -13.21 -7.05
CA SER A 138 -5.95 -14.01 -6.01
C SER A 138 -7.25 -14.62 -6.51
N LEU A 139 -7.40 -15.92 -6.31
CA LEU A 139 -8.60 -16.65 -6.69
C LEU A 139 -9.83 -16.16 -5.91
N GLU A 140 -9.67 -15.76 -4.65
CA GLU A 140 -10.75 -15.16 -3.85
C GLU A 140 -11.18 -13.80 -4.40
N ALA A 141 -10.24 -12.97 -4.88
CA ALA A 141 -10.57 -11.70 -5.52
C ALA A 141 -11.32 -11.89 -6.85
N LEU A 142 -10.93 -12.90 -7.65
CA LEU A 142 -11.59 -13.23 -8.92
C LEU A 142 -12.98 -13.87 -8.73
N ARG A 143 -13.20 -14.55 -7.61
CA ARG A 143 -14.50 -15.15 -7.24
C ARG A 143 -15.46 -14.17 -6.56
N ALA A 144 -14.99 -12.96 -6.22
CA ALA A 144 -15.84 -11.91 -5.68
C ALA A 144 -16.63 -11.22 -6.80
N ASP A 145 -17.77 -10.64 -6.46
CA ASP A 145 -18.54 -9.79 -7.39
C ASP A 145 -17.90 -8.41 -7.54
N ALA A 146 -17.17 -7.98 -6.52
CA ALA A 146 -16.47 -6.70 -6.48
C ALA A 146 -15.27 -6.75 -5.51
N VAL A 147 -14.28 -5.89 -5.74
CA VAL A 147 -13.09 -5.76 -4.91
C VAL A 147 -12.83 -4.30 -4.56
N VAL A 148 -12.62 -4.03 -3.27
CA VAL A 148 -12.18 -2.72 -2.76
C VAL A 148 -10.76 -2.86 -2.22
N LEU A 149 -9.83 -2.05 -2.72
CA LEU A 149 -8.44 -2.02 -2.23
C LEU A 149 -8.32 -1.00 -1.09
N ILE A 150 -7.57 -1.29 -0.04
CA ILE A 150 -7.21 -0.31 1.00
C ILE A 150 -5.70 -0.27 1.14
N ASN A 151 -5.08 0.86 0.81
CA ASN A 151 -3.62 0.98 0.82
C ASN A 151 -3.13 2.35 1.26
N ARG A 152 -1.86 2.38 1.63
CA ARG A 152 -1.09 3.61 1.77
C ARG A 152 -0.46 3.98 0.43
N VAL A 153 -0.54 5.24 0.07
CA VAL A 153 0.22 5.84 -1.04
C VAL A 153 1.46 6.52 -0.47
N LYS A 154 2.64 6.11 -0.96
CA LYS A 154 3.91 6.76 -0.60
C LYS A 154 4.97 6.52 -1.68
N PRO A 155 5.95 7.41 -1.83
CA PRO A 155 7.15 7.12 -2.61
C PRO A 155 7.84 5.87 -2.09
N HIS A 156 8.42 5.09 -3.00
CA HIS A 156 9.17 3.90 -2.63
C HIS A 156 10.63 4.23 -2.32
N THR A 157 11.26 3.44 -1.46
CA THR A 157 12.68 3.57 -1.10
C THR A 157 13.59 2.98 -2.18
N ASP A 158 13.17 1.86 -2.77
CA ASP A 158 14.03 1.05 -3.66
C ASP A 158 13.94 1.45 -5.13
N PHE A 159 13.00 2.32 -5.51
CA PHE A 159 12.88 2.82 -6.87
C PHE A 159 12.30 4.24 -6.91
N SER A 160 12.67 4.97 -7.95
CA SER A 160 12.19 6.32 -8.23
C SER A 160 11.21 6.31 -9.42
N GLY A 161 10.33 7.31 -9.47
CA GLY A 161 9.28 7.38 -10.48
C GLY A 161 8.11 8.25 -10.06
N ARG A 162 7.10 8.32 -10.94
CA ARG A 162 5.81 8.94 -10.65
C ARG A 162 4.96 8.07 -9.74
N LEU A 163 5.20 6.77 -9.76
CA LEU A 163 4.55 5.79 -8.89
C LEU A 163 5.43 5.40 -7.69
N GLY A 164 4.79 4.81 -6.68
CA GLY A 164 5.42 4.28 -5.48
C GLY A 164 4.63 3.09 -4.96
N SER A 165 4.43 3.02 -3.65
CA SER A 165 3.31 2.25 -3.10
C SER A 165 2.01 2.99 -3.40
N GLY A 166 0.94 2.26 -3.66
CA GLY A 166 -0.31 2.81 -4.14
C GLY A 166 -1.32 1.73 -4.50
N LEU A 167 -2.42 2.13 -5.12
CA LEU A 167 -3.47 1.26 -5.64
C LEU A 167 -2.93 0.27 -6.67
N LEU A 168 -2.07 0.71 -7.59
CA LEU A 168 -1.52 -0.17 -8.62
C LEU A 168 -0.60 -1.25 -8.02
N LYS A 169 0.22 -0.88 -7.03
CA LYS A 169 1.05 -1.86 -6.32
C LYS A 169 0.21 -2.81 -5.49
N MET A 170 -0.87 -2.33 -4.88
CA MET A 170 -1.81 -3.16 -4.16
C MET A 170 -2.51 -4.16 -5.08
N LEU A 171 -2.90 -3.73 -6.27
CA LEU A 171 -3.49 -4.56 -7.31
C LEU A 171 -2.50 -5.63 -7.82
N VAL A 172 -1.27 -5.25 -8.16
CA VAL A 172 -0.28 -6.16 -8.76
C VAL A 172 0.39 -7.07 -7.73
N VAL A 173 0.92 -6.50 -6.66
CA VAL A 173 1.72 -7.24 -5.67
C VAL A 173 0.83 -7.76 -4.54
N GLY A 174 -0.13 -6.96 -4.09
CA GLY A 174 -1.04 -7.34 -3.00
C GLY A 174 -1.97 -8.47 -3.42
N LEU A 175 -2.81 -8.24 -4.43
CA LEU A 175 -3.71 -9.27 -4.96
C LEU A 175 -3.01 -10.34 -5.79
N GLY A 176 -1.80 -10.08 -6.27
CA GLY A 176 -0.97 -11.10 -6.89
C GLY A 176 -0.50 -12.19 -5.92
N GLN A 177 -0.64 -11.99 -4.60
CA GLN A 177 -0.17 -12.92 -3.57
C GLN A 177 1.35 -13.22 -3.74
N PRO A 178 1.97 -14.18 -3.04
CA PRO A 178 3.42 -14.44 -3.19
C PRO A 178 3.86 -14.71 -4.63
N ALA A 179 3.03 -15.42 -5.42
CA ALA A 179 3.33 -15.76 -6.81
C ALA A 179 3.40 -14.52 -7.72
N GLY A 180 2.40 -13.63 -7.65
CA GLY A 180 2.37 -12.39 -8.42
C GLY A 180 3.41 -11.39 -7.97
N ALA A 181 3.70 -11.32 -6.65
CA ALA A 181 4.82 -10.55 -6.14
C ALA A 181 6.15 -11.00 -6.75
N ALA A 182 6.41 -12.31 -6.79
CA ALA A 182 7.62 -12.87 -7.40
C ALA A 182 7.69 -12.57 -8.91
N ALA A 183 6.62 -12.82 -9.66
CA ALA A 183 6.55 -12.54 -11.09
C ALA A 183 6.81 -11.06 -11.40
N PHE A 184 6.19 -10.16 -10.63
CA PHE A 184 6.40 -8.72 -10.73
C PHE A 184 7.86 -8.33 -10.46
N HIS A 185 8.47 -8.85 -9.40
CA HIS A 185 9.87 -8.54 -9.08
C HIS A 185 10.85 -9.05 -10.15
N CYS A 186 10.61 -10.23 -10.72
CA CYS A 186 11.38 -10.72 -11.87
C CYS A 186 11.28 -9.78 -13.08
N ALA A 187 10.06 -9.34 -13.43
CA ALA A 187 9.87 -8.40 -14.53
C ALA A 187 10.49 -7.02 -14.24
N ALA A 188 10.38 -6.53 -13.01
CA ALA A 188 10.96 -5.26 -12.58
C ALA A 188 12.49 -5.26 -12.65
N ALA A 189 13.14 -6.41 -12.40
CA ALA A 189 14.60 -6.55 -12.53
C ALA A 189 15.10 -6.38 -13.98
N VAL A 190 14.24 -6.67 -14.97
CA VAL A 190 14.59 -6.58 -16.40
C VAL A 190 14.15 -5.24 -17.01
N HIS A 191 12.93 -4.78 -16.69
CA HIS A 191 12.27 -3.67 -17.38
C HIS A 191 12.19 -2.38 -16.55
N GLY A 192 12.62 -2.43 -15.29
CA GLY A 192 12.42 -1.37 -14.32
C GLY A 192 11.05 -1.45 -13.63
N TYR A 193 11.02 -0.95 -12.40
CA TYR A 193 9.87 -1.13 -11.49
C TYR A 193 8.59 -0.48 -12.01
N GLU A 194 8.64 0.79 -12.41
CA GLU A 194 7.44 1.52 -12.86
C GLU A 194 6.86 0.91 -14.14
N THR A 195 7.73 0.57 -15.11
CA THR A 195 7.32 -0.07 -16.37
C THR A 195 6.64 -1.42 -16.12
N ALA A 196 7.26 -2.29 -15.33
CA ALA A 196 6.69 -3.59 -14.99
C ALA A 196 5.36 -3.46 -14.23
N LEU A 197 5.26 -2.49 -13.32
CA LEU A 197 4.07 -2.27 -12.51
C LEU A 197 2.89 -1.83 -13.38
N ARG A 198 3.10 -0.85 -14.27
CA ARG A 198 2.06 -0.38 -15.19
C ARG A 198 1.61 -1.47 -16.16
N ALA A 199 2.55 -2.25 -16.69
CA ALA A 199 2.25 -3.33 -17.62
C ALA A 199 1.35 -4.41 -16.97
N ALA A 200 1.68 -4.85 -15.76
CA ALA A 200 0.86 -5.82 -15.03
C ALA A 200 -0.49 -5.23 -14.58
N ALA A 201 -0.49 -3.97 -14.10
CA ALA A 201 -1.69 -3.29 -13.65
C ALA A 201 -2.72 -3.11 -14.78
N ALA A 202 -2.27 -2.79 -16.00
CA ALA A 202 -3.15 -2.65 -17.16
C ALA A 202 -3.95 -3.93 -17.45
N VAL A 203 -3.31 -5.10 -17.33
CA VAL A 203 -3.98 -6.40 -17.48
C VAL A 203 -5.00 -6.62 -16.36
N LEU A 204 -4.64 -6.33 -15.11
CA LEU A 204 -5.50 -6.54 -13.95
C LEU A 204 -6.72 -5.60 -13.94
N LEU A 205 -6.54 -4.33 -14.30
CA LEU A 205 -7.63 -3.35 -14.37
C LEU A 205 -8.73 -3.77 -15.35
N ALA A 206 -8.39 -4.54 -16.39
CA ALA A 206 -9.35 -5.04 -17.36
C ALA A 206 -10.02 -6.38 -16.97
N ARG A 207 -9.54 -7.06 -15.93
CA ARG A 207 -9.91 -8.47 -15.64
C ARG A 207 -10.42 -8.70 -14.23
N VAL A 208 -10.00 -7.87 -13.26
CA VAL A 208 -10.41 -7.96 -11.87
C VAL A 208 -11.70 -7.16 -11.68
N PRO A 209 -12.71 -7.67 -10.96
CA PRO A 209 -13.95 -6.94 -10.70
C PRO A 209 -13.71 -5.84 -9.65
N LEU A 210 -12.95 -4.80 -10.00
CA LEU A 210 -12.63 -3.71 -9.08
C LEU A 210 -13.84 -2.78 -8.94
N LEU A 211 -14.18 -2.45 -7.70
CA LEU A 211 -15.22 -1.47 -7.37
C LEU A 211 -14.60 -0.11 -7.03
N ALA A 212 -13.60 -0.10 -6.16
CA ALA A 212 -13.00 1.11 -5.64
C ALA A 212 -11.62 0.87 -5.01
N GLY A 213 -10.92 1.95 -4.72
CA GLY A 213 -9.70 1.97 -3.95
C GLY A 213 -9.71 3.06 -2.90
N VAL A 214 -9.44 2.72 -1.64
CA VAL A 214 -9.24 3.65 -0.53
C VAL A 214 -7.75 3.94 -0.40
N ALA A 215 -7.32 5.05 -0.97
CA ALA A 215 -5.94 5.50 -0.99
C ALA A 215 -5.67 6.48 0.15
N VAL A 216 -4.73 6.13 1.02
CA VAL A 216 -4.38 6.92 2.21
C VAL A 216 -2.99 7.52 2.06
N VAL A 217 -2.86 8.84 2.24
CA VAL A 217 -1.57 9.52 2.37
C VAL A 217 -1.39 9.94 3.82
N GLU A 218 -0.24 9.58 4.40
CA GLU A 218 0.14 9.98 5.76
C GLU A 218 1.07 11.19 5.75
N ASP A 219 0.96 12.03 6.77
CA ASP A 219 1.92 13.11 7.05
C ASP A 219 3.27 12.53 7.56
N PRO A 220 4.31 13.37 7.71
CA PRO A 220 5.63 12.92 8.23
C PRO A 220 5.61 12.37 9.66
N ARG A 221 4.49 12.48 10.37
CA ARG A 221 4.26 11.94 11.71
C ARG A 221 3.41 10.67 11.68
N HIS A 222 3.25 10.06 10.50
CA HIS A 222 2.45 8.85 10.27
C HIS A 222 0.96 9.01 10.62
N ARG A 223 0.41 10.21 10.53
CA ARG A 223 -1.04 10.44 10.70
C ARG A 223 -1.70 10.56 9.33
N PRO A 224 -2.91 10.02 9.11
CA PRO A 224 -3.61 10.22 7.85
C PRO A 224 -3.83 11.71 7.62
N ALA A 225 -3.40 12.18 6.45
CA ALA A 225 -3.54 13.57 6.03
C ALA A 225 -4.50 13.69 4.85
N ARG A 226 -4.64 12.62 4.06
CA ARG A 226 -5.60 12.53 2.96
C ARG A 226 -6.11 11.10 2.85
N VAL A 227 -7.42 10.96 2.64
CA VAL A 227 -8.08 9.70 2.31
C VAL A 227 -8.93 9.97 1.08
N GLU A 228 -8.67 9.23 0.00
CA GLU A 228 -9.44 9.34 -1.23
C GLU A 228 -9.99 7.96 -1.61
N VAL A 229 -11.30 7.90 -1.86
CA VAL A 229 -11.91 6.74 -2.52
C VAL A 229 -11.89 7.01 -4.02
N VAL A 230 -11.27 6.10 -4.76
CA VAL A 230 -10.97 6.25 -6.19
C VAL A 230 -11.70 5.16 -6.97
N ALA A 231 -12.27 5.51 -8.13
CA ALA A 231 -12.82 4.53 -9.05
C ALA A 231 -11.70 3.89 -9.90
N PRO A 232 -11.84 2.63 -10.37
CA PRO A 232 -10.78 1.92 -11.09
C PRO A 232 -10.22 2.67 -12.31
N ALA A 233 -11.07 3.41 -13.02
CA ALA A 233 -10.69 4.21 -14.19
C ALA A 233 -9.64 5.30 -13.85
N ASP A 234 -9.64 5.79 -12.61
CA ASP A 234 -8.78 6.88 -12.16
C ASP A 234 -7.56 6.41 -11.37
N PHE A 235 -7.40 5.10 -11.13
CA PHE A 235 -6.33 4.55 -10.28
C PHE A 235 -4.94 5.05 -10.67
N VAL A 236 -4.62 5.05 -11.97
CA VAL A 236 -3.30 5.48 -12.46
C VAL A 236 -3.07 6.97 -12.18
N ALA A 237 -4.02 7.81 -12.57
CA ALA A 237 -3.90 9.27 -12.42
C ALA A 237 -3.86 9.68 -10.94
N ARG A 238 -4.69 9.06 -10.09
CA ARG A 238 -4.72 9.36 -8.65
C ARG A 238 -3.49 8.82 -7.93
N ASP A 239 -3.00 7.63 -8.25
CA ASP A 239 -1.75 7.13 -7.65
C ASP A 239 -0.58 8.08 -7.94
N GLU A 240 -0.44 8.58 -9.18
CA GLU A 240 0.60 9.56 -9.53
C GLU A 240 0.46 10.86 -8.73
N ALA A 241 -0.75 11.43 -8.69
CA ALA A 241 -1.01 12.69 -7.98
C ALA A 241 -0.79 12.57 -6.47
N LEU A 242 -1.27 11.48 -5.86
CA LEU A 242 -1.12 11.21 -4.43
C LEU A 242 0.33 10.89 -4.06
N CYS A 243 1.05 10.15 -4.91
CA CYS A 243 2.48 9.88 -4.72
C CYS A 243 3.30 11.17 -4.79
N ALA A 244 2.99 12.07 -5.73
CA ALA A 244 3.63 13.39 -5.82
C ALA A 244 3.36 14.24 -4.56
N ALA A 245 2.11 14.26 -4.07
CA ALA A 245 1.76 14.95 -2.82
C ALA A 245 2.52 14.38 -1.62
N ALA A 246 2.57 13.05 -1.49
CA ALA A 246 3.32 12.37 -0.44
C ALA A 246 4.83 12.67 -0.51
N ARG A 247 5.39 12.81 -1.72
CA ARG A 247 6.81 13.14 -1.94
C ARG A 247 7.17 14.54 -1.42
N ALA A 248 6.25 15.49 -1.50
CA ALA A 248 6.48 16.85 -0.98
C ALA A 248 6.70 16.88 0.54
N TRP A 249 6.25 15.84 1.25
CA TRP A 249 6.37 15.72 2.70
C TRP A 249 7.56 14.87 3.15
N LEU A 250 8.33 14.28 2.22
CA LEU A 250 9.50 13.51 2.61
C LEU A 250 10.55 14.41 3.28
N PRO A 251 11.09 13.98 4.44
CA PRO A 251 12.25 14.64 5.02
C PRO A 251 13.43 14.55 4.03
N ARG A 252 14.23 15.62 4.01
CA ARG A 252 15.40 15.73 3.13
C ARG A 252 16.64 16.02 3.96
N LEU A 253 17.79 15.54 3.53
CA LEU A 253 19.05 16.03 4.09
C LEU A 253 19.30 17.45 3.54
N PRO A 254 19.96 18.33 4.32
CA PRO A 254 20.26 19.70 3.88
C PRO A 254 21.37 19.78 2.82
N VAL A 255 21.90 18.63 2.42
CA VAL A 255 23.01 18.48 1.47
C VAL A 255 22.74 17.29 0.56
N ASP A 256 23.26 17.35 -0.67
CA ASP A 256 23.11 16.29 -1.67
C ASP A 256 24.21 15.22 -1.58
N ALA A 257 25.37 15.58 -1.03
CA ALA A 257 26.51 14.68 -0.82
C ALA A 257 26.93 14.68 0.65
N VAL A 258 27.26 13.50 1.17
CA VAL A 258 27.65 13.28 2.56
C VAL A 258 28.81 12.29 2.61
N ASP A 259 29.93 12.68 3.21
CA ASP A 259 31.08 11.78 3.42
C ASP A 259 30.83 10.77 4.56
N LEU A 260 30.13 11.20 5.61
CA LEU A 260 29.78 10.38 6.77
C LEU A 260 28.35 10.68 7.24
N LEU A 261 27.49 9.65 7.21
CA LEU A 261 26.14 9.69 7.77
C LEU A 261 26.06 8.76 8.99
N VAL A 262 25.84 9.34 10.16
CA VAL A 262 25.58 8.57 11.40
C VAL A 262 24.07 8.49 11.60
N VAL A 263 23.52 7.27 11.54
CA VAL A 263 22.08 7.01 11.69
C VAL A 263 21.84 6.35 13.04
N ASP A 264 21.06 7.01 13.90
CA ASP A 264 20.74 6.50 15.24
C ASP A 264 19.79 5.29 15.21
N ARG A 265 18.81 5.30 14.29
CA ARG A 265 17.81 4.22 14.16
C ARG A 265 17.49 3.91 12.70
N LEU A 266 17.45 2.62 12.36
CA LEU A 266 17.09 2.10 11.05
C LEU A 266 16.17 0.87 11.21
N GLY A 267 15.21 0.69 10.31
CA GLY A 267 14.39 -0.53 10.28
C GLY A 267 13.15 -0.40 9.40
N LYS A 268 12.65 -1.54 8.88
CA LYS A 268 11.43 -1.64 8.06
C LYS A 268 10.18 -1.16 8.79
N ASN A 269 10.17 -1.25 10.11
CA ASN A 269 9.13 -0.72 10.99
C ASN A 269 9.17 0.82 11.10
N ILE A 270 10.29 1.46 10.78
CA ILE A 270 10.47 2.92 10.83
C ILE A 270 10.23 3.54 9.45
N SER A 271 10.89 3.03 8.40
CA SER A 271 10.68 3.54 7.04
C SER A 271 9.27 3.24 6.51
N GLY A 272 8.59 2.29 7.16
CA GLY A 272 7.56 1.48 6.55
C GLY A 272 8.19 0.78 5.34
N THR A 273 8.28 -0.53 5.33
CA THR A 273 8.07 -1.17 4.02
C THR A 273 6.62 -0.88 3.68
#